data_AF-A0A924L905-F1
#
_entry.id   AF-A0A924L905-F1
#
_cell.length_a   1.000
_cell.length_b   1.000
_cell.length_c   1.000
_cell.angle_alpha   90.00
_cell.angle_beta   90.00
_cell.angle_gamma   90.00
#
_symmetry.space_group_name_H-M   'P 1'
#
loop_
_entity.id
_entity.type
_entity.pdbx_description
1 polymer ?
#
loop_
_entity_poly.entity_id
_entity_poly.type
_entity_poly.pdbx_seq_one_letter_code
_entity_poly.pdbx_strand_id
1 'polypeptide(L)'
;TLAEIDRGDMGAMSMGHGPVSHEMPGMATQGQLDDLQRARGASFDRLYLRLMIRHHHGAVAMAGDVLRDGSEQQLNELASGIAADQSAEISRMRDLSPRSPDVQ
;
A
#
# COMPACT_ATOMS: atom_id res chain seq x y z
N THR A 1 42.41 -6.38 42.56
CA THR A 1 43.80 -5.95 42.29
C THR A 1 44.02 -6.00 40.79
N LEU A 2 44.71 -4.99 40.25
CA LEU A 2 45.30 -4.86 38.89
C LEU A 2 44.45 -5.37 37.71
N ALA A 3 43.83 -4.48 36.93
CA ALA A 3 44.44 -3.68 35.85
C ALA A 3 44.44 -4.41 34.49
N GLU A 4 43.68 -3.80 33.57
CA GLU A 4 43.95 -3.65 32.12
C GLU A 4 44.09 -4.90 31.24
N ILE A 5 43.02 -5.18 30.48
CA ILE A 5 43.14 -5.66 29.10
C ILE A 5 42.47 -4.61 28.22
N ASP A 6 43.28 -3.94 27.40
CA ASP A 6 42.88 -2.95 26.40
C ASP A 6 42.34 -3.61 25.12
N ARG A 7 41.61 -2.78 24.38
CA ARG A 7 40.76 -2.95 23.21
C ARG A 7 41.32 -3.82 22.08
N GLY A 8 40.41 -4.47 21.37
CA GLY A 8 40.61 -4.87 19.98
C GLY A 8 39.48 -5.74 19.44
N ASP A 9 38.61 -5.14 18.62
CA ASP A 9 37.96 -5.81 17.49
C ASP A 9 37.04 -7.03 17.76
N MET A 10 35.77 -6.75 18.08
CA MET A 10 34.67 -7.60 17.62
C MET A 10 33.60 -6.67 17.05
N GLY A 11 33.76 -6.39 15.77
CA GLY A 11 32.88 -5.57 14.96
C GLY A 11 31.40 -5.88 15.15
N ALA A 12 30.62 -4.80 15.17
CA ALA A 12 29.18 -4.81 15.16
C ALA A 12 28.64 -5.60 13.96
N MET A 13 28.29 -6.86 14.19
CA MET A 13 27.32 -7.58 13.35
C MET A 13 25.93 -7.39 13.97
N SER A 14 25.52 -6.12 14.12
CA SER A 14 24.09 -5.83 14.25
C SER A 14 23.48 -6.09 12.89
N MET A 15 22.82 -7.22 12.72
CA MET A 15 21.95 -7.45 11.58
C MET A 15 20.97 -6.28 11.52
N GLY A 16 21.20 -5.37 10.59
CA GLY A 16 20.29 -4.30 10.25
C GLY A 16 19.01 -4.87 9.68
N HIS A 17 18.12 -5.35 10.54
CA HIS A 17 16.68 -5.33 10.28
C HIS A 17 16.23 -3.88 10.49
N GLY A 18 16.71 -2.99 9.62
CA GLY A 18 16.01 -1.74 9.41
C GLY A 18 14.58 -2.11 8.98
N PRO A 19 13.55 -1.41 9.44
CA PRO A 19 12.20 -1.64 8.95
C PRO A 19 12.19 -1.25 7.47
N VAL A 20 12.37 -2.24 6.59
CA VAL A 20 11.88 -2.15 5.20
C VAL A 20 10.36 -2.25 5.28
N SER A 21 9.75 -1.21 5.83
CA SER A 21 8.37 -0.88 5.53
C SER A 21 8.38 -0.40 4.08
N HIS A 22 8.45 -1.31 3.12
CA HIS A 22 7.98 -0.98 1.78
C HIS A 22 6.48 -0.74 1.95
N GLU A 23 6.09 0.52 2.18
CA GLU A 23 4.70 0.93 2.13
C GLU A 23 4.16 0.53 0.77
N MET A 24 3.24 -0.44 0.77
CA MET A 24 2.62 -0.94 -0.45
C MET A 24 1.84 0.22 -1.09
N PRO A 25 1.97 0.43 -2.42
CA PRO A 25 1.28 1.51 -3.11
C PRO A 25 -0.21 1.55 -2.77
N GLY A 26 -0.72 2.76 -2.51
CA GLY A 26 -2.15 3.00 -2.31
C GLY A 26 -2.71 2.67 -0.93
N MET A 27 -1.95 2.04 -0.04
CA MET A 27 -2.40 1.74 1.33
C MET A 27 -2.81 2.99 2.11
N ALA A 28 -3.77 2.83 3.02
CA ALA A 28 -4.14 3.88 3.95
C ALA A 28 -3.14 3.98 5.10
N THR A 29 -2.80 5.21 5.48
CA THR A 29 -2.03 5.47 6.69
C THR A 29 -2.90 5.26 7.93
N GLN A 30 -2.28 5.05 9.09
CA GLN A 30 -3.03 4.92 10.34
C GLN A 30 -3.93 6.15 10.59
N GLY A 31 -3.42 7.37 10.37
CA GLY A 31 -4.22 8.59 10.53
C GLY A 31 -5.45 8.63 9.61
N GLN A 32 -5.34 8.14 8.36
CA GLN A 32 -6.48 8.07 7.45
C GLN A 32 -7.52 7.04 7.88
N LEU A 33 -7.08 5.92 8.46
CA LEU A 33 -7.99 4.92 9.04
C LEU A 33 -8.70 5.48 10.28
N ASP A 34 -7.98 6.22 11.12
CA ASP A 34 -8.57 6.87 12.30
C ASP A 34 -9.61 7.92 11.88
N ASP A 35 -9.33 8.72 10.84
CA ASP A 35 -10.28 9.68 10.28
C ASP A 35 -11.52 8.98 9.72
N LEU A 36 -11.33 7.86 9.02
CA LEU A 36 -12.42 7.02 8.52
C LEU A 36 -13.29 6.47 9.65
N GLN A 37 -12.69 6.00 10.74
CA GLN A 37 -13.39 5.52 11.94
C GLN A 37 -14.24 6.60 12.62
N ARG A 38 -13.84 7.87 12.52
CA ARG A 38 -14.58 9.01 13.11
C ARG A 38 -15.65 9.57 12.16
N ALA A 39 -15.51 9.40 10.86
CA ALA A 39 -16.44 9.94 9.87
C ALA A 39 -17.82 9.28 9.95
N ARG A 40 -18.88 10.04 9.62
CA ARG A 40 -20.28 9.58 9.62
C ARG A 40 -21.02 10.08 8.38
N GLY A 41 -22.04 9.35 7.96
CA GLY A 41 -22.89 9.69 6.81
C GLY A 41 -22.09 9.99 5.54
N ALA A 42 -22.49 11.02 4.80
CA ALA A 42 -21.84 11.38 3.53
C ALA A 42 -20.34 11.70 3.64
N SER A 43 -19.84 12.09 4.82
CA SER A 43 -18.40 12.29 5.04
C SER A 43 -17.65 10.96 5.11
N PHE A 44 -18.26 9.92 5.68
CA PHE A 44 -17.71 8.57 5.66
C PHE A 44 -17.66 8.05 4.21
N ASP A 45 -18.76 8.16 3.46
CA ASP A 45 -18.84 7.64 2.09
C ASP A 45 -17.76 8.27 1.19
N ARG A 46 -17.58 9.60 1.26
CA ARG A 46 -16.54 10.29 0.48
C ARG A 46 -15.13 9.85 0.87
N LEU A 47 -14.85 9.70 2.16
CA LEU A 47 -13.51 9.31 2.63
C LEU A 47 -13.22 7.85 2.27
N TYR A 48 -14.21 6.95 2.45
CA TYR A 48 -14.12 5.55 2.08
C TYR A 48 -13.81 5.39 0.58
N LEU A 49 -14.63 6.00 -0.29
CA LEU A 49 -14.45 5.93 -1.74
C LEU A 49 -13.08 6.48 -2.17
N ARG A 50 -12.64 7.60 -1.58
CA ARG A 50 -11.31 8.17 -1.87
C ARG A 50 -10.17 7.21 -1.50
N LEU A 51 -10.25 6.59 -0.33
CA LEU A 51 -9.21 5.66 0.13
C LEU A 51 -9.22 4.36 -0.69
N MET A 52 -10.40 3.83 -1.03
CA MET A 52 -10.52 2.60 -1.83
C MET A 52 -10.11 2.80 -3.28
N ILE A 53 -10.45 3.93 -3.91
CA ILE A 53 -9.95 4.25 -5.25
C ILE A 53 -8.41 4.27 -5.25
N ARG A 54 -7.79 4.94 -4.26
CA ARG A 54 -6.32 4.98 -4.15
C ARG A 54 -5.73 3.59 -3.89
N HIS A 55 -6.34 2.80 -3.02
CA HIS A 55 -5.90 1.44 -2.71
C HIS A 55 -5.93 0.55 -3.95
N HIS A 56 -7.01 0.60 -4.74
CA HIS A 56 -7.12 -0.16 -5.99
C HIS A 56 -6.12 0.30 -7.06
N HIS A 57 -5.84 1.60 -7.18
CA HIS A 57 -4.75 2.06 -8.07
C HIS A 57 -3.41 1.45 -7.69
N GLY A 58 -3.14 1.32 -6.38
CA GLY A 58 -1.98 0.60 -5.89
C GLY A 58 -1.96 -0.88 -6.29
N ALA A 59 -3.09 -1.56 -6.16
CA ALA A 59 -3.23 -2.96 -6.58
C ALA A 59 -3.03 -3.13 -8.09
N VAL A 60 -3.58 -2.23 -8.92
CA VAL A 60 -3.38 -2.24 -10.38
C VAL A 60 -1.92 -2.01 -10.74
N ALA A 61 -1.23 -1.09 -10.07
CA ALA A 61 0.20 -0.86 -10.29
C ALA A 61 1.04 -2.11 -10.00
N MET A 62 0.81 -2.75 -8.85
CA MET A 62 1.52 -3.98 -8.47
C MET A 62 1.20 -5.15 -9.40
N ALA A 63 -0.06 -5.29 -9.84
CA ALA A 63 -0.43 -6.28 -10.84
C ALA A 63 0.28 -6.02 -12.18
N GLY A 64 0.43 -4.75 -12.56
CA GLY A 64 1.22 -4.33 -13.73
C GLY A 64 2.69 -4.71 -13.62
N ASP A 65 3.30 -4.56 -12.44
CA ASP A 65 4.68 -4.99 -12.20
C ASP A 65 4.83 -6.52 -12.34
N VAL A 66 3.89 -7.31 -11.80
CA VAL A 66 3.89 -8.78 -11.98
C VAL A 66 3.77 -9.16 -13.46
N LEU A 67 2.86 -8.52 -14.20
CA LEU A 67 2.66 -8.82 -15.63
C LEU A 67 3.87 -8.42 -16.49
N ARG A 68 4.63 -7.40 -16.07
CA ARG A 68 5.82 -6.93 -16.78
C ARG A 68 7.04 -7.83 -16.49
N ASP A 69 7.21 -8.21 -15.23
CA ASP A 69 8.47 -8.79 -14.74
C ASP A 69 8.35 -10.32 -14.47
N GLY A 70 7.13 -10.86 -14.41
CA GLY A 70 6.84 -12.26 -14.06
C GLY A 70 6.81 -13.24 -15.22
N SER A 71 7.34 -14.45 -15.00
CA SER A 71 7.37 -15.55 -15.98
C SER A 71 6.35 -16.67 -15.73
N GLU A 72 5.76 -16.72 -14.54
CA GLU A 72 4.85 -17.80 -14.14
C GLU A 72 3.43 -17.54 -14.64
N GLN A 73 2.93 -18.41 -15.53
CA GLN A 73 1.62 -18.24 -16.16
C GLN A 73 0.48 -18.05 -15.16
N GLN A 74 0.45 -18.86 -14.10
CA GLN A 74 -0.61 -18.80 -13.07
C GLN A 74 -0.60 -17.45 -12.32
N LEU A 75 0.58 -16.88 -12.08
CA LEU A 75 0.71 -15.57 -11.43
C LEU A 75 0.29 -14.44 -12.38
N ASN A 76 0.61 -14.56 -13.67
CA ASN A 76 0.20 -13.59 -14.68
C ASN A 76 -1.32 -13.61 -14.90
N GLU A 77 -1.95 -14.79 -14.92
CA GLU A 77 -3.41 -14.92 -14.99
C GLU A 77 -4.08 -14.28 -13.77
N LEU A 78 -3.56 -14.54 -12.57
CA LEU A 78 -4.05 -13.89 -11.35
C LEU A 78 -3.88 -12.37 -11.38
N ALA A 79 -2.71 -11.88 -11.77
CA ALA A 79 -2.43 -10.44 -11.86
C ALA A 79 -3.32 -9.74 -12.89
N SER A 80 -3.57 -10.38 -14.04
CA SER A 80 -4.49 -9.87 -15.05
C SER A 80 -5.93 -9.78 -14.53
N GLY A 81 -6.40 -10.81 -13.82
CA GLY A 81 -7.72 -10.80 -13.18
C GLY A 81 -7.85 -9.68 -12.16
N ILE A 82 -6.87 -9.53 -11.26
CA ILE A 82 -6.84 -8.45 -10.28
C ILE A 82 -6.86 -7.08 -10.97
N ALA A 83 -6.03 -6.87 -11.99
CA ALA A 83 -5.99 -5.59 -12.69
C ALA A 83 -7.35 -5.24 -13.34
N ALA A 84 -8.02 -6.23 -13.94
CA ALA A 84 -9.33 -6.04 -14.56
C ALA A 84 -10.42 -5.71 -13.53
N ASP A 85 -10.53 -6.51 -12.47
CA ASP A 85 -11.56 -6.35 -11.44
C ASP A 85 -11.41 -5.01 -10.71
N GLN A 86 -10.19 -4.69 -10.27
CA GLN A 86 -9.91 -3.47 -9.53
C GLN A 86 -10.09 -2.22 -10.40
N SER A 87 -9.79 -2.29 -11.70
CA SER A 87 -10.08 -1.20 -12.65
C SER A 87 -11.59 -0.98 -12.82
N ALA A 88 -12.38 -2.06 -12.87
CA ALA A 88 -13.83 -1.96 -12.93
C ALA A 88 -14.41 -1.38 -11.63
N GLU A 89 -13.87 -1.75 -10.46
CA GLU A 89 -14.25 -1.19 -9.16
C GLU A 89 -13.92 0.29 -9.02
N ILE A 90 -12.76 0.73 -9.52
CA ILE A 90 -12.41 2.15 -9.58
C ILE A 90 -13.48 2.93 -10.36
N SER A 91 -13.90 2.44 -11.53
CA SER A 91 -14.94 3.11 -12.33
C SER A 91 -16.27 3.19 -11.56
N ARG A 92 -16.72 2.08 -10.96
CA ARG A 92 -17.95 2.06 -10.14
C ARG A 92 -17.87 3.04 -8.96
N MET A 93 -16.73 3.09 -8.26
CA MET A 93 -16.55 4.01 -7.14
C MET A 93 -16.51 5.48 -7.56
N ARG A 94 -15.96 5.78 -8.75
CA ARG A 94 -16.00 7.14 -9.32
C ARG A 94 -17.43 7.56 -9.65
N ASP A 95 -18.25 6.66 -10.16
CA ASP A 95 -19.66 6.93 -10.44
C ASP A 95 -20.48 7.16 -9.16
N LEU A 96 -20.12 6.48 -8.07
CA LEU A 96 -20.73 6.66 -6.74
C LEU A 96 -20.24 7.92 -6.01
N SER A 97 -19.05 8.42 -6.35
CA SER A 97 -18.49 9.60 -5.69
C SER A 97 -19.34 10.82 -6.03
N PRO A 98 -19.88 11.56 -5.03
CA PRO A 98 -20.58 12.80 -5.30
C PRO A 98 -19.65 13.71 -6.10
N ARG A 99 -20.09 14.20 -7.28
CA ARG A 99 -19.29 15.09 -8.13
C ARG A 99 -18.64 16.18 -7.28
N SER A 100 -17.37 15.99 -6.99
CA SER A 100 -16.52 16.89 -6.22
C SER A 100 -15.40 17.29 -7.18
N PRO A 101 -15.12 18.58 -7.38
CA PRO A 101 -14.15 19.04 -8.38
C PRO A 101 -12.70 18.53 -8.11
N ASP A 102 -12.43 17.99 -6.92
CA ASP A 102 -11.11 17.56 -6.47
C ASP A 102 -10.81 16.07 -6.71
N VAL A 103 -11.67 15.34 -7.43
CA VAL A 103 -11.44 13.93 -7.83
C VAL A 103 -11.38 13.83 -9.35
N GLN A 104 -10.39 14.50 -9.95
CA GLN A 104 -9.88 14.18 -11.28
C GLN A 104 -8.39 13.90 -11.18
#